data_AF-A0AAW1PEQ6-F1
#
_entry.id   AF-A0AAW1PEQ6-F1
#
_cell.length_a   1.000
_cell.length_b   1.000
_cell.length_c   1.000
_cell.angle_alpha   90.00
_cell.angle_beta   90.00
_cell.angle_gamma   90.00
#
_symmetry.space_group_name_H-M   'P 1'
#
loop_
_entity.id
_entity.type
_entity.pdbx_description
1 polymer ?
#
loop_
_entity_poly.entity_id
_entity_poly.type
_entity_poly.pdbx_seq_one_letter_code
_entity_poly.pdbx_strand_id
1 'polypeptide(L)'
;MEGGGPSLRSEAATNSGQAKADLSEAASGIGANRDPVTPSSFLILYNVGKRHNIGMILRSATAFNVREVCIIGNRRFSSFGDQGTEVYINFRLFEDVQQCCTYLRDQQGCRILGVEIADSAVGVQNHPFQGPTAFMLGNEGAGLSDKQVSHCDGLIYIPQHGPGTASLNVAIAASIVLHHFAIWAGMAERERTGPKYNVAPRPLRMGAKGTVPLTAEEVAAKRELREANSQAQATPAGSDTDANLLEESESPDESPAALS
;
A
#
# COMPACT_ATOMS: atom_id res chain seq x y z
N MET A 1 -51.66 46.77 26.47
CA MET A 1 -52.84 46.26 25.74
C MET A 1 -52.91 47.01 24.43
N GLU A 2 -52.98 46.25 23.34
CA GLU A 2 -53.42 46.65 21.98
C GLU A 2 -52.60 47.74 21.27
N GLY A 3 -52.19 47.64 20.01
CA GLY A 3 -52.55 46.70 18.96
C GLY A 3 -52.60 47.48 17.63
N GLY A 4 -52.04 46.90 16.57
CA GLY A 4 -52.54 47.05 15.20
C GLY A 4 -52.16 48.32 14.42
N GLY A 5 -51.02 48.26 13.72
CA GLY A 5 -50.80 49.04 12.49
C GLY A 5 -51.20 48.20 11.26
N PRO A 6 -51.92 48.76 10.27
CA PRO A 6 -52.47 48.00 9.14
C PRO A 6 -51.53 47.92 7.92
N SER A 7 -51.51 46.72 7.33
CA SER A 7 -51.82 46.41 5.92
C SER A 7 -51.11 47.10 4.74
N LEU A 8 -50.32 46.27 4.04
CA LEU A 8 -50.30 45.96 2.60
C LEU A 8 -50.09 47.07 1.55
N ARG A 9 -48.96 46.92 0.82
CA ARG A 9 -48.72 47.05 -0.64
C ARG A 9 -47.28 46.54 -0.87
N SER A 10 -46.87 45.82 -1.90
CA SER A 10 -47.38 45.61 -3.26
C SER A 10 -46.50 44.53 -3.94
N GLU A 11 -47.11 43.78 -4.87
CA GLU A 11 -46.56 43.39 -6.20
C GLU A 11 -45.24 42.58 -6.27
N ALA A 12 -44.99 41.66 -7.20
CA ALA A 12 -45.73 41.06 -8.31
C ALA A 12 -44.97 39.77 -8.67
N ALA A 13 -45.69 38.81 -9.25
CA ALA A 13 -45.14 37.59 -9.82
C ALA A 13 -44.57 37.85 -11.23
N THR A 14 -43.41 37.28 -11.53
CA THR A 14 -42.92 36.86 -12.86
C THR A 14 -41.55 36.21 -12.65
N ASN A 15 -41.06 35.23 -13.41
CA ASN A 15 -41.61 34.25 -14.33
C ASN A 15 -40.45 33.26 -14.55
N SER A 16 -40.80 32.01 -14.79
CA SER A 16 -39.99 30.93 -15.30
C SER A 16 -38.98 31.31 -16.41
N GLY A 17 -37.78 30.74 -16.35
CA GLY A 17 -36.79 30.74 -17.43
C GLY A 17 -35.36 30.55 -16.92
N GLN A 18 -34.66 29.54 -17.45
CA GLN A 18 -33.25 29.17 -17.20
C GLN A 18 -32.89 28.49 -15.87
N ALA A 19 -32.83 27.15 -15.89
CA ALA A 19 -31.65 26.40 -15.41
C ALA A 19 -31.65 24.99 -16.00
N LYS A 20 -31.34 24.88 -17.29
CA LYS A 20 -30.72 23.67 -17.87
C LYS A 20 -29.22 23.95 -17.91
N ALA A 21 -28.49 23.42 -16.92
CA ALA A 21 -27.03 23.28 -16.77
C ALA A 21 -26.83 22.96 -15.28
N ASP A 22 -26.18 21.92 -14.78
CA ASP A 22 -25.36 20.89 -15.38
C ASP A 22 -25.55 19.60 -14.57
N LEU A 23 -26.00 18.54 -15.25
CA LEU A 23 -25.88 17.17 -14.76
C LEU A 23 -24.45 16.70 -15.09
N SER A 24 -23.47 17.07 -14.27
CA SER A 24 -22.12 16.50 -14.36
C SER A 24 -21.39 16.26 -13.03
N GLU A 25 -22.05 16.45 -11.88
CA GLU A 25 -21.39 16.35 -10.57
C GLU A 25 -21.69 15.04 -9.81
N ALA A 26 -21.69 13.91 -10.51
CA ALA A 26 -21.86 12.58 -9.91
C ALA A 26 -20.60 11.69 -10.04
N ALA A 27 -19.41 12.31 -10.11
CA ALA A 27 -18.14 11.61 -10.20
C ALA A 27 -17.13 12.11 -9.14
N SER A 28 -17.41 11.89 -7.85
CA SER A 28 -16.36 11.91 -6.80
C SER A 28 -16.85 11.30 -5.48
N GLY A 29 -17.23 10.04 -5.54
CA GLY A 29 -17.66 9.27 -4.37
C GLY A 29 -16.53 8.48 -3.69
N ILE A 30 -15.31 9.01 -3.59
CA ILE A 30 -14.25 8.45 -2.72
C ILE A 30 -13.43 9.60 -2.13
N GLY A 31 -13.70 9.96 -0.87
CA GLY A 31 -12.88 10.88 -0.07
C GLY A 31 -13.09 12.38 -0.33
N ALA A 32 -14.31 12.85 -0.48
CA ALA A 32 -14.58 14.27 -0.79
C ALA A 32 -14.41 15.26 0.39
N ASN A 33 -13.91 14.81 1.56
CA ASN A 33 -13.44 15.72 2.60
C ASN A 33 -11.94 15.48 2.80
N ARG A 34 -11.13 16.10 1.94
CA ARG A 34 -9.67 15.95 1.93
C ARG A 34 -9.06 17.32 2.08
N ASP A 35 -8.66 17.65 3.31
CA ASP A 35 -7.85 18.83 3.56
C ASP A 35 -6.49 18.67 2.85
N PRO A 36 -6.10 19.56 1.93
CA PRO A 36 -4.83 19.48 1.21
C PRO A 36 -3.60 19.65 2.10
N VAL A 37 -3.80 19.96 3.39
CA VAL A 37 -2.74 20.20 4.38
C VAL A 37 -2.35 18.92 5.14
N THR A 38 -3.23 17.93 5.24
CA THR A 38 -3.00 16.75 6.10
C THR A 38 -2.22 15.66 5.36
N PRO A 39 -1.05 15.24 5.88
CA PRO A 39 -0.27 14.16 5.29
C PRO A 39 -1.07 12.87 5.10
N SER A 40 -0.95 12.24 3.93
CA SER A 40 -1.63 10.96 3.61
C SER A 40 -0.79 9.75 4.04
N SER A 41 -1.43 8.70 4.54
CA SER A 41 -0.79 7.41 4.81
C SER A 41 -1.16 6.33 3.80
N PHE A 42 -0.22 5.45 3.51
CA PHE A 42 -0.37 4.28 2.63
C PHE A 42 0.15 3.02 3.33
N LEU A 43 -0.30 1.84 2.91
CA LEU A 43 0.21 0.56 3.42
C LEU A 43 0.75 -0.28 2.27
N ILE A 44 1.91 -0.90 2.47
CA ILE A 44 2.50 -1.86 1.55
C ILE A 44 2.47 -3.24 2.23
N LEU A 45 1.72 -4.17 1.61
CA LEU A 45 1.54 -5.53 2.08
C LEU A 45 2.19 -6.51 1.09
N TYR A 46 3.24 -7.19 1.53
CA TYR A 46 3.93 -8.19 0.72
C TYR A 46 3.54 -9.60 1.16
N ASN A 47 2.84 -10.34 0.30
CA ASN A 47 2.53 -11.76 0.50
C ASN A 47 2.09 -12.14 1.94
N VAL A 48 1.22 -11.34 2.55
CA VAL A 48 0.76 -11.53 3.94
C VAL A 48 0.10 -12.92 4.04
N GLY A 49 0.80 -13.85 4.69
CA GLY A 49 0.48 -15.28 4.60
C GLY A 49 -0.85 -15.66 5.25
N LYS A 50 -1.27 -14.93 6.29
CA LYS A 50 -2.50 -15.23 7.05
C LYS A 50 -3.62 -14.25 6.76
N ARG A 51 -4.73 -14.79 6.24
CA ARG A 51 -5.95 -14.06 5.83
C ARG A 51 -6.57 -13.18 6.93
N HIS A 52 -6.46 -13.59 8.20
CA HIS A 52 -7.01 -12.83 9.33
C HIS A 52 -6.28 -11.50 9.57
N ASN A 53 -4.97 -11.46 9.32
CA ASN A 53 -4.21 -10.22 9.48
C ASN A 53 -4.64 -9.18 8.44
N ILE A 54 -4.94 -9.61 7.22
CA ILE A 54 -5.43 -8.71 6.16
C ILE A 54 -6.72 -8.02 6.62
N GLY A 55 -7.71 -8.77 7.13
CA GLY A 55 -8.97 -8.16 7.57
C GLY A 55 -8.79 -7.14 8.70
N MET A 56 -7.96 -7.48 9.70
CA MET A 56 -7.65 -6.57 10.80
C MET A 56 -6.88 -5.31 10.34
N ILE A 57 -5.89 -5.48 9.45
CA ILE A 57 -5.17 -4.36 8.83
C ILE A 57 -6.13 -3.45 8.09
N LEU A 58 -7.06 -4.01 7.29
CA LEU A 58 -8.02 -3.23 6.53
C LEU A 58 -8.99 -2.45 7.43
N ARG A 59 -9.41 -3.04 8.55
CA ARG A 59 -10.23 -2.34 9.53
C ARG A 59 -9.49 -1.13 10.11
N SER A 60 -8.24 -1.31 10.51
CA SER A 60 -7.39 -0.22 11.01
C SER A 60 -7.10 0.81 9.93
N ALA A 61 -6.85 0.38 8.70
CA ALA A 61 -6.67 1.24 7.54
C ALA A 61 -7.89 2.14 7.31
N THR A 62 -9.10 1.59 7.41
CA THR A 62 -10.35 2.38 7.30
C THR A 62 -10.50 3.33 8.48
N ALA A 63 -10.22 2.88 9.70
CA ALA A 63 -10.35 3.70 10.91
C ALA A 63 -9.41 4.91 10.90
N PHE A 64 -8.18 4.72 10.41
CA PHE A 64 -7.15 5.78 10.31
C PHE A 64 -7.09 6.43 8.92
N ASN A 65 -8.12 6.24 8.08
CA ASN A 65 -8.26 6.90 6.78
C ASN A 65 -7.03 6.75 5.87
N VAL A 66 -6.47 5.54 5.81
CA VAL A 66 -5.41 5.16 4.87
C VAL A 66 -5.90 5.37 3.44
N ARG A 67 -5.08 6.02 2.62
CA ARG A 67 -5.44 6.45 1.27
C ARG A 67 -5.52 5.29 0.28
N GLU A 68 -4.53 4.40 0.32
CA GLU A 68 -4.47 3.22 -0.53
C GLU A 68 -3.67 2.11 0.16
N VAL A 69 -4.07 0.86 -0.08
CA VAL A 69 -3.34 -0.35 0.34
C VAL A 69 -2.76 -1.01 -0.91
N CYS A 70 -1.43 -0.99 -1.00
CA CYS A 70 -0.66 -1.60 -2.05
C CYS A 70 -0.38 -3.06 -1.69
N ILE A 71 -0.82 -4.00 -2.52
CA ILE A 71 -0.63 -5.43 -2.34
C ILE A 71 0.37 -5.94 -3.38
N ILE A 72 1.46 -6.54 -2.91
CA ILE A 72 2.49 -7.14 -3.76
C ILE A 72 2.37 -8.66 -3.67
N GLY A 73 2.33 -9.32 -4.82
CA GLY A 73 2.28 -10.78 -4.93
C GLY A 73 0.88 -11.32 -5.25
N ASN A 74 0.40 -12.32 -4.48
CA ASN A 74 -0.75 -13.12 -4.88
C ASN A 74 -2.04 -12.29 -5.03
N ARG A 75 -2.52 -12.21 -6.28
CA ARG A 75 -3.70 -11.45 -6.73
C ARG A 75 -5.01 -11.93 -6.10
N ARG A 76 -5.02 -13.13 -5.50
CA ARG A 76 -6.18 -13.70 -4.80
C ARG A 76 -6.06 -13.48 -3.29
N PHE A 77 -6.12 -12.23 -2.84
CA PHE A 77 -6.30 -11.97 -1.42
C PHE A 77 -7.78 -12.16 -1.04
N SER A 78 -8.01 -12.88 0.06
CA SER A 78 -9.30 -12.93 0.74
C SER A 78 -9.11 -12.31 2.11
N SER A 79 -9.82 -11.23 2.38
CA SER A 79 -9.93 -10.67 3.72
C SER A 79 -10.98 -11.44 4.52
N PHE A 80 -10.70 -11.67 5.80
CA PHE A 80 -11.66 -12.20 6.76
C PHE A 80 -11.50 -11.39 8.04
N GLY A 81 -12.61 -10.92 8.62
CA GLY A 81 -12.61 -10.09 9.83
C GLY A 81 -12.51 -8.58 9.61
N ASP A 82 -12.56 -8.12 8.36
CA ASP A 82 -12.71 -6.70 8.00
C ASP A 82 -14.10 -6.13 8.33
N GLN A 83 -15.12 -6.98 8.48
CA GLN A 83 -16.52 -6.57 8.69
C GLN A 83 -17.06 -5.67 7.57
N GLY A 84 -16.65 -5.91 6.32
CA GLY A 84 -17.12 -5.14 5.18
C GLY A 84 -16.40 -3.80 4.98
N THR A 85 -15.31 -3.52 5.71
CA THR A 85 -14.57 -2.25 5.57
C THR A 85 -13.71 -2.16 4.32
N GLU A 86 -13.45 -3.28 3.64
CA GLU A 86 -12.73 -3.31 2.37
C GLU A 86 -13.40 -2.44 1.29
N VAL A 87 -14.68 -2.08 1.48
CA VAL A 87 -15.41 -1.17 0.60
C VAL A 87 -14.94 0.28 0.63
N TYR A 88 -14.33 0.69 1.75
CA TYR A 88 -13.88 2.06 1.98
C TYR A 88 -12.39 2.26 1.69
N ILE A 89 -11.68 1.22 1.23
CA ILE A 89 -10.25 1.25 0.95
C ILE A 89 -10.00 1.03 -0.54
N ASN A 90 -9.09 1.83 -1.08
CA ASN A 90 -8.54 1.63 -2.42
C ASN A 90 -7.44 0.58 -2.37
N PHE A 91 -7.50 -0.38 -3.28
CA PHE A 91 -6.48 -1.40 -3.44
C PHE A 91 -5.71 -1.19 -4.74
N ARG A 92 -4.39 -1.37 -4.68
CA ARG A 92 -3.55 -1.42 -5.87
C ARG A 92 -2.66 -2.65 -5.83
N LEU A 93 -2.63 -3.38 -6.94
CA LEU A 93 -1.86 -4.62 -7.04
C LEU A 93 -0.59 -4.40 -7.85
N PHE A 94 0.52 -4.88 -7.29
CA PHE A 94 1.84 -4.83 -7.91
C PHE A 94 2.42 -6.23 -8.05
N GLU A 95 3.26 -6.42 -9.07
CA GLU A 95 3.93 -7.70 -9.32
C GLU A 95 5.14 -7.87 -8.42
N ASP A 96 5.85 -6.78 -8.15
CA ASP A 96 7.02 -6.74 -7.29
C ASP A 96 7.06 -5.47 -6.44
N VAL A 97 7.98 -5.46 -5.47
CA VAL A 97 8.17 -4.36 -4.52
C VAL A 97 8.75 -3.10 -5.18
N GLN A 98 9.57 -3.24 -6.22
CA GLN A 98 10.18 -2.10 -6.92
C GLN A 98 9.10 -1.26 -7.59
N GLN A 99 8.19 -1.88 -8.35
CA GLN A 99 7.07 -1.19 -9.02
C GLN A 99 6.19 -0.44 -8.02
N CYS A 100 5.88 -1.09 -6.89
CA CYS A 100 5.10 -0.48 -5.82
C CYS A 100 5.80 0.76 -5.24
N CYS A 101 7.09 0.65 -4.94
CA CYS A 101 7.84 1.73 -4.33
C CYS A 101 8.05 2.91 -5.30
N THR A 102 8.32 2.64 -6.58
CA THR A 102 8.41 3.67 -7.63
C THR A 102 7.08 4.42 -7.77
N TYR A 103 5.95 3.71 -7.84
CA TYR A 103 4.62 4.35 -7.89
C TYR A 103 4.39 5.29 -6.69
N LEU A 104 4.69 4.82 -5.47
CA LEU A 104 4.46 5.60 -4.25
C LEU A 104 5.34 6.85 -4.19
N ARG A 105 6.60 6.75 -4.59
CA ARG A 105 7.50 7.91 -4.63
C ARG A 105 7.10 8.90 -5.72
N ASP A 106 6.99 8.43 -6.95
CA ASP A 106 6.91 9.30 -8.12
C ASP A 106 5.51 9.91 -8.29
N GLN A 107 4.46 9.12 -8.02
CA GLN A 107 3.09 9.57 -8.24
C GLN A 107 2.38 10.04 -6.97
N GLN A 108 2.75 9.51 -5.81
CA GLN A 108 2.12 9.88 -4.53
C GLN A 108 3.01 10.75 -3.64
N GLY A 109 4.27 11.02 -4.04
CA GLY A 109 5.20 11.83 -3.25
C GLY A 109 5.48 11.23 -1.87
N CYS A 110 5.42 9.90 -1.74
CA CYS A 110 5.53 9.23 -0.46
C CYS A 110 6.98 8.95 -0.07
N ARG A 111 7.28 9.19 1.20
CA ARG A 111 8.39 8.50 1.88
C ARG A 111 7.95 7.09 2.28
N ILE A 112 8.85 6.12 2.19
CA ILE A 112 8.59 4.72 2.52
C ILE A 112 9.29 4.37 3.83
N LEU A 113 8.53 3.99 4.85
CA LEU A 113 9.06 3.52 6.13
C LEU A 113 8.77 2.04 6.33
N GLY A 114 9.81 1.25 6.60
CA GLY A 114 9.65 -0.16 6.98
C GLY A 114 9.28 -0.27 8.45
N VAL A 115 8.28 -1.09 8.78
CA VAL A 115 7.91 -1.41 10.16
C VAL A 115 8.59 -2.71 10.54
N GLU A 116 9.76 -2.60 11.19
CA GLU A 116 10.64 -3.72 11.51
C GLU A 116 11.51 -3.40 12.73
N ILE A 117 11.81 -4.42 13.53
CA ILE A 117 12.75 -4.35 14.65
C ILE A 117 14.17 -4.56 14.09
N ALA A 118 14.93 -3.46 13.98
CA ALA A 118 16.32 -3.47 13.51
C ALA A 118 17.13 -2.42 14.25
N ASP A 119 18.46 -2.58 14.30
CA ASP A 119 19.35 -1.64 15.01
C ASP A 119 19.29 -0.21 14.47
N SER A 120 19.00 -0.05 13.18
CA SER A 120 18.84 1.26 12.53
C SER A 120 17.44 1.85 12.66
N ALA A 121 16.50 1.13 13.28
CA ALA A 121 15.11 1.55 13.37
C ALA A 121 14.88 2.60 14.46
N VAL A 122 14.00 3.57 14.17
CA VAL A 122 13.62 4.63 15.11
C VAL A 122 12.29 4.28 15.80
N GLY A 123 12.18 4.55 17.10
CA GLY A 123 10.93 4.32 17.83
C GLY A 123 9.78 5.16 17.28
N VAL A 124 8.64 4.53 16.99
CA VAL A 124 7.46 5.17 16.40
C VAL A 124 6.89 6.31 17.25
N GLN A 125 7.07 6.26 18.56
CA GLN A 125 6.67 7.30 19.52
C GLN A 125 7.41 8.63 19.32
N ASN A 126 8.55 8.61 18.62
CA ASN A 126 9.27 9.83 18.26
C ASN A 126 8.71 10.50 16.98
N HIS A 127 7.66 9.93 16.39
CA HIS A 127 6.99 10.41 15.18
C HIS A 127 7.96 10.76 14.03
N PRO A 128 8.78 9.82 13.54
CA PRO A 128 9.78 10.05 12.49
C PRO A 128 9.16 10.19 11.08
N PHE A 129 7.94 10.73 10.99
CA PHE A 129 7.14 10.87 9.78
C PHE A 129 7.40 12.22 9.11
N GLN A 130 7.29 12.26 7.79
CA GLN A 130 7.46 13.48 7.00
C GLN A 130 6.58 13.38 5.75
N GLY A 131 5.69 14.36 5.56
CA GLY A 131 4.77 14.39 4.42
C GLY A 131 3.97 13.08 4.23
N PRO A 132 3.51 12.82 3.00
CA PRO A 132 2.89 11.54 2.66
C PRO A 132 3.82 10.37 2.97
N THR A 133 3.32 9.35 3.67
CA THR A 133 4.15 8.23 4.16
C THR A 133 3.49 6.88 3.85
N ALA A 134 4.25 5.97 3.27
CA ALA A 134 3.87 4.59 3.05
C ALA A 134 4.57 3.67 4.06
N PHE A 135 3.80 2.82 4.73
CA PHE A 135 4.34 1.86 5.70
C PHE A 135 4.43 0.47 5.11
N MET A 136 5.65 -0.05 4.98
CA MET A 136 5.90 -1.43 4.57
C MET A 136 5.94 -2.34 5.79
N LEU A 137 4.98 -3.25 5.88
CA LEU A 137 4.85 -4.15 7.03
C LEU A 137 5.68 -5.42 6.83
N GLY A 138 6.47 -5.80 7.84
CA GLY A 138 7.16 -7.08 7.91
C GLY A 138 6.17 -8.26 7.91
N ASN A 139 6.57 -9.39 7.31
CA ASN A 139 5.76 -10.61 7.34
C ASN A 139 5.95 -11.33 8.70
N GLU A 140 4.98 -12.16 9.09
CA GLU A 140 5.08 -12.89 10.35
C GLU A 140 6.26 -13.86 10.34
N GLY A 141 7.06 -13.85 11.42
CA GLY A 141 8.20 -14.73 11.63
C GLY A 141 9.47 -14.33 10.87
N ALA A 142 9.35 -13.92 9.61
CA ALA A 142 10.49 -13.54 8.76
C ALA A 142 10.80 -12.03 8.75
N GLY A 143 9.85 -11.19 9.16
CA GLY A 143 10.01 -9.74 9.08
C GLY A 143 10.06 -9.23 7.63
N LEU A 144 10.75 -8.10 7.43
CA LEU A 144 11.15 -7.58 6.12
C LEU A 144 12.46 -8.25 5.67
N SER A 145 12.49 -8.71 4.42
CA SER A 145 13.72 -9.15 3.76
C SER A 145 14.67 -7.97 3.48
N ASP A 146 15.96 -8.24 3.30
CA ASP A 146 16.97 -7.23 2.95
C ASP A 146 16.59 -6.44 1.70
N LYS A 147 15.98 -7.12 0.70
CA LYS A 147 15.46 -6.48 -0.51
C LYS A 147 14.33 -5.50 -0.20
N GLN A 148 13.48 -5.79 0.77
CA GLN A 148 12.41 -4.87 1.18
C GLN A 148 12.97 -3.70 1.99
N VAL A 149 13.91 -3.97 2.89
CA VAL A 149 14.61 -2.95 3.68
C VAL A 149 15.34 -1.96 2.78
N SER A 150 16.00 -2.42 1.71
CA SER A 150 16.71 -1.53 0.77
C SER A 150 15.79 -0.59 -0.02
N HIS A 151 14.49 -0.87 -0.07
CA HIS A 151 13.50 0.04 -0.64
C HIS A 151 12.90 1.02 0.38
N CYS A 152 13.24 0.93 1.66
CA CYS A 152 12.74 1.83 2.69
C CYS A 152 13.69 3.03 2.85
N ASP A 153 13.12 4.23 3.03
CA ASP A 153 13.87 5.46 3.34
C ASP A 153 14.21 5.58 4.84
N GLY A 154 13.86 4.55 5.61
CA GLY A 154 14.07 4.43 7.04
C GLY A 154 13.27 3.28 7.62
N LEU A 155 13.67 2.81 8.80
CA LEU A 155 12.95 1.80 9.56
C LEU A 155 12.39 2.40 10.84
N ILE A 156 11.23 1.89 11.24
CA ILE A 156 10.58 2.23 12.50
C ILE A 156 10.16 0.98 13.24
N TYR A 157 10.19 1.04 14.57
CA TYR A 157 9.76 -0.04 15.43
C TYR A 157 8.84 0.46 16.55
N ILE A 158 8.11 -0.47 17.16
CA ILE A 158 7.27 -0.20 18.33
C ILE A 158 8.05 -0.65 19.56
N PRO A 159 8.37 0.25 20.51
CA PRO A 159 9.02 -0.15 21.75
C PRO A 159 8.19 -1.17 22.52
N GLN A 160 8.87 -2.19 23.04
CA GLN A 160 8.28 -3.19 23.93
C GLN A 160 8.93 -3.10 25.30
N HIS A 161 8.11 -3.24 26.35
CA HIS A 161 8.55 -3.08 27.74
C HIS A 161 8.40 -4.35 28.59
N GLY A 162 7.74 -5.38 28.05
CA GLY A 162 7.53 -6.67 28.71
C GLY A 162 8.50 -7.74 28.21
N PRO A 163 8.81 -8.78 29.02
CA PRO A 163 9.74 -9.84 28.65
C PRO A 163 9.11 -10.99 27.83
N GLY A 164 7.78 -11.02 27.69
CA GLY A 164 7.04 -12.22 27.28
C GLY A 164 6.79 -12.38 25.78
N THR A 165 7.29 -11.49 24.91
CA THR A 165 7.11 -11.62 23.46
C THR A 165 8.27 -10.98 22.70
N ALA A 166 8.68 -11.62 21.60
CA ALA A 166 9.73 -11.13 20.73
C ALA A 166 9.24 -10.05 19.76
N SER A 167 7.95 -10.07 19.40
CA SER A 167 7.36 -9.11 18.48
C SER A 167 5.85 -9.00 18.68
N LEU A 168 5.24 -7.98 18.08
CA LEU A 168 3.79 -7.85 17.97
C LEU A 168 3.27 -8.57 16.72
N ASN A 169 1.99 -8.94 16.75
CA ASN A 169 1.28 -9.33 15.53
C ASN A 169 1.29 -8.17 14.51
N VAL A 170 1.50 -8.47 13.23
CA VAL A 170 1.64 -7.46 12.16
C VAL A 170 0.44 -6.52 12.04
N ALA A 171 -0.79 -7.00 12.27
CA ALA A 171 -1.99 -6.16 12.23
C ALA A 171 -2.07 -5.21 13.43
N ILE A 172 -1.62 -5.68 14.60
CA ILE A 172 -1.49 -4.83 15.79
C ILE A 172 -0.41 -3.77 15.57
N ALA A 173 0.74 -4.16 15.01
CA ALA A 173 1.81 -3.23 14.67
C ALA A 173 1.33 -2.14 13.70
N ALA A 174 0.63 -2.53 12.63
CA ALA A 174 0.02 -1.60 11.68
C ALA A 174 -0.92 -0.60 12.39
N SER A 175 -1.77 -1.10 13.30
CA SER A 175 -2.73 -0.26 14.03
C SER A 175 -2.04 0.78 14.90
N ILE A 176 -0.97 0.39 15.61
CA ILE A 176 -0.19 1.30 16.46
C ILE A 176 0.53 2.35 15.61
N VAL A 177 1.18 1.94 14.51
CA VAL A 177 1.88 2.85 13.61
C VAL A 177 0.92 3.87 12.99
N LEU A 178 -0.23 3.42 12.49
CA LEU A 178 -1.25 4.30 11.92
C LEU A 178 -1.82 5.27 12.96
N HIS A 179 -2.02 4.84 14.20
CA HIS A 179 -2.45 5.71 15.29
C HIS A 179 -1.42 6.81 15.58
N HIS A 180 -0.14 6.46 15.68
CA HIS A 180 0.94 7.45 15.87
C HIS A 180 1.06 8.41 14.67
N PHE A 181 0.88 7.91 13.46
CA PHE A 181 0.85 8.76 12.27
C PHE A 181 -0.33 9.73 12.30
N ALA A 182 -1.54 9.26 12.65
CA ALA A 182 -2.74 10.08 12.71
C ALA A 182 -2.62 11.23 13.73
N ILE A 183 -2.02 10.96 14.89
CA ILE A 183 -1.71 11.98 15.90
C ILE A 183 -0.74 13.01 15.35
N TRP A 184 0.39 12.57 14.79
CA TRP A 184 1.41 13.46 14.25
C TRP A 184 0.89 14.32 13.09
N ALA A 185 0.10 13.72 12.19
CA ALA A 185 -0.49 14.38 11.05
C ALA A 185 -1.62 15.35 11.44
N GLY A 186 -2.06 15.36 12.69
CA GLY A 186 -3.18 16.19 13.15
C GLY A 186 -4.50 15.81 12.49
N MET A 187 -4.73 14.52 12.24
CA MET A 187 -5.95 14.07 11.55
C MET A 187 -7.19 14.38 12.36
N ALA A 188 -8.19 15.01 11.73
CA ALA A 188 -9.45 15.33 12.36
C ALA A 188 -10.21 14.04 12.75
N GLU A 189 -10.72 14.03 13.99
CA GLU A 189 -11.58 12.94 14.46
C GLU A 189 -12.91 12.94 13.71
N ARG A 190 -13.41 11.75 13.36
CA ARG A 190 -14.74 11.61 12.75
C ARG A 190 -15.85 11.88 13.77
N GLU A 191 -16.97 12.40 13.29
CA GLU A 191 -18.16 12.59 14.13
C GLU A 191 -18.66 11.28 14.75
N ARG A 192 -19.23 11.40 15.95
CA ARG A 192 -19.79 10.29 16.72
C ARG A 192 -21.24 10.59 17.06
N THR A 193 -22.06 9.54 17.02
CA THR A 193 -23.43 9.55 17.54
C THR A 193 -23.52 8.53 18.67
N GLY A 194 -23.57 9.02 19.92
CA GLY A 194 -23.50 8.15 21.11
C GLY A 194 -22.17 7.39 21.17
N PRO A 195 -22.16 6.06 21.41
CA PRO A 195 -20.93 5.28 21.58
C PRO A 195 -20.28 4.82 20.27
N LYS A 196 -20.71 5.32 19.10
CA LYS A 196 -20.25 4.87 17.78
C LYS A 196 -19.87 6.03 16.87
N TYR A 197 -18.87 5.82 16.02
CA TYR A 197 -18.56 6.73 14.92
C TYR A 197 -19.61 6.67 13.81
N ASN A 198 -19.85 7.80 13.17
CA ASN A 198 -20.70 7.91 12.01
C ASN A 198 -20.03 7.18 10.83
N VAL A 199 -20.70 6.15 10.30
CA VAL A 199 -20.22 5.38 9.15
C VAL A 199 -20.64 6.10 7.88
N ALA A 200 -19.66 6.41 7.02
CA ALA A 200 -19.93 7.06 5.75
C ALA A 200 -20.78 6.15 4.82
N PRO A 201 -21.55 6.72 3.89
CA PRO A 201 -22.24 5.94 2.87
C PRO A 201 -21.25 5.05 2.11
N ARG A 202 -21.73 3.87 1.71
CA ARG A 202 -20.93 2.95 0.89
C ARG A 202 -20.58 3.62 -0.43
N PRO A 203 -19.30 3.69 -0.83
CA PRO A 203 -18.90 4.33 -2.08
C PRO A 203 -19.39 3.52 -3.29
N LEU A 204 -19.73 4.23 -4.37
CA LEU A 204 -20.05 3.63 -5.68
C LEU A 204 -18.77 3.11 -6.33
N ARG A 205 -18.76 1.84 -6.76
CA ARG A 205 -17.56 1.15 -7.28
C ARG A 205 -17.66 0.93 -8.79
N MET A 206 -16.58 1.22 -9.52
CA MET A 206 -16.44 0.88 -10.95
C MET A 206 -15.69 -0.45 -11.22
N GLY A 207 -15.11 -1.09 -10.19
CA GLY A 207 -14.29 -2.32 -10.32
C GLY A 207 -14.47 -3.31 -9.17
N ALA A 208 -14.01 -4.56 -9.38
CA ALA A 208 -14.11 -5.63 -8.39
C ALA A 208 -13.22 -5.35 -7.17
N LYS A 209 -13.75 -5.54 -5.95
CA LYS A 209 -13.00 -5.40 -4.67
C LYS A 209 -12.28 -4.06 -4.42
N GLY A 210 -12.66 -2.96 -5.08
CA GLY A 210 -12.01 -1.65 -4.85
C GLY A 210 -10.61 -1.54 -5.44
N THR A 211 -10.26 -2.40 -6.40
CA THR A 211 -9.02 -2.25 -7.17
C THR A 211 -9.10 -1.01 -8.03
N VAL A 212 -8.15 -0.10 -7.88
CA VAL A 212 -7.97 1.00 -8.85
C VAL A 212 -7.37 0.40 -10.12
N PRO A 213 -8.07 0.43 -11.27
CA PRO A 213 -7.52 -0.06 -12.52
C PRO A 213 -6.28 0.75 -12.91
N LEU A 214 -5.26 0.07 -13.45
CA LEU A 214 -4.10 0.74 -14.02
C LEU A 214 -4.57 1.64 -15.17
N THR A 215 -4.02 2.85 -15.25
CA THR A 215 -4.20 3.76 -16.38
C THR A 215 -3.62 3.14 -17.66
N ALA A 216 -4.06 3.62 -18.83
CA ALA A 216 -3.55 3.12 -20.11
C ALA A 216 -2.01 3.29 -20.23
N GLU A 217 -1.48 4.37 -19.66
CA GLU A 217 -0.04 4.63 -19.57
C GLU A 217 0.66 3.63 -18.65
N GLU A 218 0.10 3.34 -17.47
CA GLU A 218 0.63 2.31 -16.56
C GLU A 218 0.61 0.90 -17.20
N VAL A 219 -0.38 0.60 -18.06
CA VAL A 219 -0.44 -0.66 -18.82
C VAL A 219 0.63 -0.69 -19.92
N ALA A 220 0.86 0.43 -20.61
CA ALA A 220 1.87 0.54 -21.66
C ALA A 220 3.30 0.41 -21.09
N ALA A 221 3.62 1.17 -20.04
CA ALA A 221 4.90 1.09 -19.34
C ALA A 221 5.18 -0.34 -18.80
N LYS A 222 4.12 -1.04 -18.37
CA LYS A 222 4.20 -2.43 -17.93
C LYS A 222 4.45 -3.43 -19.06
N ARG A 223 3.99 -3.16 -20.29
CA ARG A 223 4.32 -3.98 -21.47
C ARG A 223 5.78 -3.79 -21.85
N GLU A 224 6.24 -2.55 -21.90
CA GLU A 224 7.63 -2.20 -22.22
C GLU A 224 8.62 -2.82 -21.22
N LEU A 225 8.34 -2.76 -19.91
CA LEU A 225 9.20 -3.36 -18.89
C LEU A 225 9.27 -4.90 -19.00
N ARG A 226 8.17 -5.56 -19.38
CA ARG A 226 8.15 -7.01 -19.60
C ARG A 226 8.95 -7.40 -20.84
N GLU A 227 8.83 -6.61 -21.91
CA GLU A 227 9.60 -6.79 -23.14
C GLU A 227 11.10 -6.60 -22.88
N ALA A 228 11.49 -5.55 -22.15
CA ALA A 228 12.88 -5.31 -21.76
C ALA A 228 13.46 -6.44 -20.90
N ASN A 229 12.72 -6.92 -19.89
CA ASN A 229 13.16 -8.03 -19.04
C ASN A 229 13.25 -9.36 -19.81
N SER A 230 12.38 -9.58 -20.80
CA SER A 230 12.43 -10.77 -21.66
C SER A 230 13.64 -10.75 -22.60
N GLN A 231 14.02 -9.58 -23.11
CA GLN A 231 15.20 -9.40 -23.97
C GLN A 231 16.51 -9.52 -23.18
N ALA A 232 16.54 -9.01 -21.94
CA ALA A 232 17.71 -9.14 -21.06
C ALA A 232 18.00 -10.60 -20.66
N GLN A 233 16.96 -11.44 -20.53
CA GLN A 233 17.11 -12.88 -20.25
C GLN A 233 17.40 -13.72 -21.51
N ALA A 234 17.19 -13.17 -22.70
CA ALA A 234 17.40 -13.86 -23.98
C ALA A 234 18.78 -13.60 -24.60
N THR A 235 19.66 -12.84 -23.95
CA THR A 235 21.03 -12.61 -24.44
C THR A 235 21.94 -13.73 -23.91
N PRO A 236 22.41 -14.68 -24.75
CA PRO A 236 23.29 -15.74 -24.29
C PRO A 236 24.69 -15.16 -24.01
N ALA A 237 25.31 -15.58 -22.91
CA ALA A 237 26.75 -15.42 -22.71
C ALA A 237 27.48 -16.03 -23.91
N GLY A 238 28.40 -15.26 -24.49
CA GLY A 238 29.10 -15.58 -25.72
C GLY A 238 29.78 -16.95 -25.71
N SER A 239 29.74 -17.56 -26.89
CA SER A 239 30.42 -18.78 -27.31
C SER A 239 31.94 -18.63 -27.26
N ASP A 240 32.62 -19.50 -26.52
CA ASP A 240 33.97 -19.95 -26.85
C ASP A 240 33.89 -21.43 -27.22
N THR A 241 33.82 -21.68 -28.53
CA THR A 241 34.18 -22.96 -29.13
C THR A 241 35.64 -22.86 -29.53
N ASP A 242 36.50 -23.70 -28.95
CA ASP A 242 37.62 -24.22 -29.72
C ASP A 242 37.90 -25.67 -29.36
N ALA A 243 38.22 -26.40 -30.42
CA ALA A 243 38.31 -27.84 -30.52
C ALA A 243 39.46 -28.43 -29.69
N ASN A 244 39.26 -29.64 -29.16
CA ASN A 244 40.18 -30.71 -29.55
C ASN A 244 39.56 -32.11 -29.46
N LEU A 245 39.79 -32.86 -30.53
CA LEU A 245 39.34 -34.22 -30.79
C LEU A 245 40.23 -35.24 -30.06
N LEU A 246 39.63 -36.38 -29.77
CA LEU A 246 40.20 -37.62 -29.25
C LEU A 246 41.27 -38.21 -30.19
N GLU A 247 42.38 -38.69 -29.63
CA GLU A 247 43.09 -39.88 -30.14
C GLU A 247 43.51 -40.77 -28.95
N GLU A 248 42.96 -41.98 -28.94
CA GLU A 248 43.41 -43.13 -28.15
C GLU A 248 44.60 -43.79 -28.86
N SER A 249 45.62 -44.21 -28.11
CA SER A 249 46.48 -45.34 -28.50
C SER A 249 47.03 -46.07 -27.27
N GLU A 250 46.64 -47.34 -27.15
CA GLU A 250 47.29 -48.44 -26.40
C GLU A 250 48.76 -48.59 -26.89
N SER A 251 49.80 -49.10 -26.21
CA SER A 251 50.03 -49.93 -25.01
C SER A 251 51.60 -49.97 -24.79
N PRO A 252 52.22 -50.99 -24.17
CA PRO A 252 52.51 -51.17 -22.74
C PRO A 252 54.04 -51.20 -22.42
N ASP A 253 54.47 -51.02 -21.16
CA ASP A 253 55.76 -51.59 -20.73
C ASP A 253 55.90 -51.77 -19.20
N GLU A 254 56.77 -52.70 -18.85
CA GLU A 254 56.83 -53.55 -17.66
C GLU A 254 57.43 -52.95 -16.37
N SER A 255 56.98 -53.57 -15.27
CA SER A 255 57.79 -54.15 -14.17
C SER A 255 57.76 -53.47 -12.79
N PRO A 256 57.91 -54.28 -11.71
CA PRO A 256 57.57 -53.90 -10.34
C PRO A 256 58.82 -53.61 -9.49
N ALA A 257 58.67 -52.76 -8.47
CA ALA A 257 59.64 -52.67 -7.38
C ALA A 257 58.93 -52.58 -6.03
N ALA A 258 59.25 -53.54 -5.18
CA ALA A 258 58.85 -53.69 -3.79
C ALA A 258 59.50 -52.65 -2.87
N LEU A 259 58.88 -52.34 -1.72
CA LEU A 259 59.38 -52.70 -0.37
C LEU A 259 58.67 -51.92 0.76
N SER A 260 58.49 -52.68 1.86
CA SER A 260 58.11 -52.36 3.25
C SER A 260 56.75 -51.75 3.54
#